data_AF-A0A940V4A4-F1
#
_entry.id   AF-A0A940V4A4-F1
#
_cell.length_a   1.000
_cell.length_b   1.000
_cell.length_c   1.000
_cell.angle_alpha   90.00
_cell.angle_beta   90.00
_cell.angle_gamma   90.00
#
_symmetry.space_group_name_H-M   'P 1'
#
loop_
_entity.id
_entity.type
_entity.pdbx_description
1 polymer ?
#
loop_
_entity_poly.entity_id
_entity_poly.type
_entity_poly.pdbx_seq_one_letter_code
_entity_poly.pdbx_strand_id
1 'polypeptide(L)'
;LPLRKTTAMQNAIQYTVTYTSIEFLPEIPEVLLQYKQSPDYTEVDYGADQIVNTLEEAENIAGFPPAIIDSVPEGFTLNRMAFSKEAKALKFYYTSDKTLKTVVIWQSQAAGEFKPASTAMTGKVNGQLAEIQVKGEENSIRWQEDGMEYNVLADVTFEELMPFLQELTHGEINLPAGVAESSDGQSASDKNKPEGSSWREPEIKVKVDLAAEKNEQQSVDAGHSPWKLDPVFVSQVFASLLLSPEGIVGDYPIPYDAITIIENDGTNAIAKINSDNSIARYIYLERLVRQDETGIWSVVGYDKAE
;
A
#
# COMPACT_ATOMS: atom_id res chain seq x y z
N LEU A 1 37.81 20.04 4.43
CA LEU A 1 38.23 19.00 5.38
C LEU A 1 38.67 19.65 6.70
N PRO A 2 37.94 19.45 7.80
CA PRO A 2 38.35 19.98 9.11
C PRO A 2 39.56 19.19 9.61
N LEU A 3 40.75 19.79 9.60
CA LEU A 3 42.01 19.14 9.98
C LEU A 3 42.12 18.87 11.49
N ARG A 4 41.33 19.60 12.28
CA ARG A 4 41.19 19.43 13.72
C ARG A 4 39.77 19.77 14.14
N LYS A 5 39.17 18.94 15.00
CA LYS A 5 37.85 19.16 15.61
C LYS A 5 37.96 18.97 17.10
N THR A 6 37.49 19.96 17.85
CA THR A 6 37.30 19.85 19.31
C THR A 6 35.80 19.81 19.58
N THR A 7 35.33 18.82 20.36
CA THR A 7 33.91 18.74 20.72
C THR A 7 33.56 19.74 21.82
N ALA A 8 32.28 20.06 21.99
CA ALA A 8 31.81 20.67 23.22
C ALA A 8 32.08 19.72 24.41
N MET A 9 32.27 20.29 25.60
CA MET A 9 32.49 19.53 26.82
C MET A 9 31.15 18.98 27.32
N GLN A 10 31.01 17.65 27.38
CA GLN A 10 29.84 16.98 27.97
C GLN A 10 30.32 16.04 29.07
N ASN A 11 29.68 16.11 30.25
CA ASN A 11 30.05 15.32 31.43
C ASN A 11 31.55 15.39 31.78
N ALA A 12 32.13 16.59 31.68
CA ALA A 12 33.56 16.86 31.87
C ALA A 12 34.53 16.17 30.90
N ILE A 13 34.04 15.56 29.82
CA ILE A 13 34.85 14.95 28.77
C ILE A 13 34.78 15.84 27.53
N GLN A 14 35.96 16.10 26.95
CA GLN A 14 36.11 16.82 25.70
C GLN A 14 37.08 16.05 24.80
N TYR A 15 36.68 15.81 23.56
CA TYR A 15 37.51 15.13 22.58
C TYR A 15 38.18 16.14 21.65
N THR A 16 39.44 15.89 21.33
CA THR A 16 40.13 16.54 20.21
C THR A 16 40.48 15.47 19.19
N VAL A 17 40.02 15.65 17.95
CA VAL A 17 40.32 14.79 16.82
C VAL A 17 41.19 15.60 15.85
N THR A 18 42.36 15.07 15.50
CA THR A 18 43.31 15.74 14.59
C THR A 18 43.88 14.70 13.64
N TYR A 19 44.05 15.05 12.37
CA TYR A 19 44.80 14.22 11.42
C TYR A 19 46.28 14.19 11.82
N THR A 20 46.87 13.01 11.95
CA THR A 20 48.32 12.86 12.22
C THR A 20 49.16 13.00 10.95
N SER A 21 48.58 12.69 9.79
CA SER A 21 49.13 12.89 8.46
C SER A 21 47.98 13.09 7.46
N ILE A 22 48.20 13.92 6.44
CA ILE A 22 47.25 14.08 5.33
C ILE A 22 48.02 14.31 4.03
N GLU A 23 47.67 13.54 3.01
CA GLU A 23 48.16 13.71 1.64
C GLU A 23 46.99 14.07 0.72
N PHE A 24 47.22 15.01 -0.19
CA PHE A 24 46.23 15.44 -1.17
C PHE A 24 46.67 14.94 -2.54
N LEU A 25 45.85 14.09 -3.13
CA LEU A 25 46.07 13.51 -4.45
C LEU A 25 45.04 14.04 -5.44
N PRO A 26 45.38 14.19 -6.73
CA PRO A 26 44.44 14.64 -7.76
C PRO A 26 43.36 13.60 -8.07
N GLU A 27 43.61 12.33 -7.75
CA GLU A 27 42.69 11.21 -7.95
C GLU A 27 42.79 10.21 -6.79
N ILE A 28 41.70 9.47 -6.53
CA ILE A 28 41.67 8.42 -5.52
C ILE A 28 42.40 7.20 -6.09
N PRO A 29 43.47 6.68 -5.46
CA PRO A 29 44.17 5.49 -5.93
C PRO A 29 43.22 4.29 -6.08
N GLU A 30 43.31 3.55 -7.20
CA GLU A 30 42.46 2.38 -7.48
C GLU A 30 42.47 1.34 -6.35
N VAL A 31 43.59 1.18 -5.66
CA VAL A 31 43.73 0.24 -4.53
C VAL A 31 42.80 0.57 -3.37
N LEU A 32 42.43 1.84 -3.18
CA LEU A 32 41.48 2.27 -2.14
C LEU A 32 40.02 2.14 -2.59
N LEU A 33 39.77 1.95 -3.88
CA LEU A 33 38.44 1.70 -4.45
C LEU A 33 38.08 0.21 -4.44
N GLN A 34 39.05 -0.67 -4.16
CA GLN A 34 38.83 -2.11 -4.06
C GLN A 34 38.30 -2.49 -2.67
N TYR A 35 37.03 -2.88 -2.58
CA TYR A 35 36.49 -3.49 -1.37
C TYR A 35 37.03 -4.92 -1.21
N LYS A 36 37.70 -5.19 -0.09
CA LYS A 36 38.04 -6.54 0.36
C LYS A 36 37.40 -6.78 1.71
N GLN A 37 36.35 -7.60 1.73
CA GLN A 37 35.71 -8.03 2.96
C GLN A 37 36.73 -8.78 3.83
N SER A 38 36.92 -8.30 5.07
CA SER A 38 37.74 -9.01 6.06
C SER A 38 37.03 -10.28 6.51
N PRO A 39 37.74 -11.40 6.77
CA PRO A 39 37.13 -12.64 7.26
C PRO A 39 36.40 -12.47 8.61
N ASP A 40 36.73 -11.43 9.37
CA ASP A 40 36.09 -11.13 10.67
C ASP A 40 34.79 -10.31 10.54
N TYR A 41 34.42 -9.91 9.32
CA TYR A 41 33.24 -9.09 9.04
C TYR A 41 32.32 -9.80 8.05
N THR A 42 31.03 -9.80 8.34
CA THR A 42 30.00 -10.25 7.38
C THR A 42 29.36 -9.02 6.76
N GLU A 43 29.31 -8.96 5.42
CA GLU A 43 28.52 -7.99 4.70
C GLU A 43 27.04 -8.17 5.11
N VAL A 44 26.48 -7.14 5.73
CA VAL A 44 25.06 -7.07 6.08
C VAL A 44 24.39 -6.02 5.21
N ASP A 45 24.57 -6.15 3.90
CA ASP A 45 23.87 -5.33 2.92
C ASP A 45 22.89 -6.21 2.12
N TYR A 46 21.81 -6.55 2.79
CA TYR A 46 20.70 -7.30 2.20
C TYR A 46 19.87 -6.34 1.34
N GLY A 47 20.40 -5.99 0.17
CA GLY A 47 19.66 -5.25 -0.85
C GLY A 47 19.83 -3.73 -0.82
N ALA A 48 21.06 -3.21 -0.74
CA ALA A 48 21.29 -1.79 -1.00
C ALA A 48 20.73 -1.38 -2.36
N ASP A 49 19.72 -0.52 -2.30
CA ASP A 49 19.32 0.31 -3.40
C ASP A 49 20.57 1.00 -3.98
N GLN A 50 20.88 0.73 -5.24
CA GLN A 50 21.98 1.37 -5.94
C GLN A 50 21.53 2.79 -6.31
N ILE A 51 22.18 3.81 -5.74
CA ILE A 51 21.91 5.20 -6.11
C ILE A 51 22.22 5.39 -7.60
N VAL A 52 21.28 6.00 -8.32
CA VAL A 52 21.44 6.41 -9.73
C VAL A 52 21.40 7.93 -9.80
N ASN A 53 22.28 8.54 -10.59
CA ASN A 53 22.45 9.99 -10.60
C ASN A 53 21.78 10.67 -11.79
N THR A 54 21.42 9.89 -12.82
CA THR A 54 20.80 10.40 -14.04
C THR A 54 19.67 9.49 -14.50
N LEU A 55 18.73 10.04 -15.27
CA LEU A 55 17.64 9.27 -15.89
C LEU A 55 18.16 8.25 -16.91
N GLU A 56 19.22 8.60 -17.66
CA GLU A 56 19.88 7.69 -18.59
C GLU A 56 20.49 6.48 -17.85
N GLU A 57 21.14 6.71 -16.71
CA GLU A 57 21.64 5.62 -15.86
C GLU A 57 20.48 4.75 -15.33
N ALA A 58 19.39 5.38 -14.89
CA ALA A 58 18.20 4.70 -14.40
C ALA A 58 17.54 3.82 -15.48
N GLU A 59 17.39 4.34 -16.70
CA GLU A 59 16.85 3.58 -17.84
C GLU A 59 17.76 2.39 -18.20
N ASN A 60 19.08 2.63 -18.29
CA ASN A 60 20.05 1.60 -18.65
C ASN A 60 20.09 0.45 -17.64
N ILE A 61 20.00 0.74 -16.33
CA ILE A 61 20.02 -0.30 -15.30
C ILE A 61 18.68 -1.04 -15.19
N ALA A 62 17.57 -0.34 -15.36
CA ALA A 62 16.24 -0.90 -15.21
C ALA A 62 15.76 -1.66 -16.46
N GLY A 63 16.26 -1.28 -17.64
CA GLY A 63 15.86 -1.86 -18.92
C GLY A 63 14.49 -1.37 -19.41
N PHE A 64 13.99 -0.27 -18.87
CA PHE A 64 12.76 0.41 -19.29
C PHE A 64 12.88 1.93 -19.05
N PRO A 65 12.21 2.76 -19.86
CA PRO A 65 12.20 4.21 -19.66
C PRO A 65 11.43 4.55 -18.37
N PRO A 66 12.02 5.31 -17.42
CA PRO A 66 11.31 5.72 -16.22
C PRO A 66 10.22 6.73 -16.54
N ALA A 67 9.05 6.59 -15.91
CA ALA A 67 8.06 7.66 -15.84
C ALA A 67 8.57 8.77 -14.91
N ILE A 68 8.41 10.03 -15.31
CA ILE A 68 8.95 11.19 -14.60
C ILE A 68 7.81 12.15 -14.32
N ILE A 69 7.87 12.79 -13.15
CA ILE A 69 7.03 13.93 -12.80
C ILE A 69 7.74 15.20 -13.26
N ASP A 70 7.22 15.87 -14.29
CA ASP A 70 7.81 17.08 -14.85
C ASP A 70 7.62 18.27 -13.90
N SER A 71 6.41 18.44 -13.37
CA SER A 71 6.08 19.48 -12.40
C SER A 71 5.98 18.92 -10.99
N VAL A 72 7.12 18.85 -10.28
CA VAL A 72 7.16 18.41 -8.88
C VAL A 72 6.26 19.30 -8.01
N PRO A 73 5.34 18.72 -7.21
CA PRO A 73 4.45 19.49 -6.35
C PRO A 73 5.16 20.45 -5.39
N GLU A 74 4.51 21.58 -5.08
CA GLU A 74 5.10 22.66 -4.28
C GLU A 74 5.60 22.16 -2.92
N GLY A 75 6.82 22.55 -2.57
CA GLY A 75 7.42 22.21 -1.27
C GLY A 75 8.12 20.85 -1.23
N PHE A 76 8.13 20.10 -2.33
CA PHE A 76 8.90 18.88 -2.51
C PHE A 76 10.01 19.07 -3.55
N THR A 77 11.07 18.28 -3.41
CA THR A 77 12.13 18.17 -4.40
C THR A 77 12.50 16.71 -4.64
N LEU A 78 12.87 16.35 -5.87
CA LEU A 78 13.48 15.05 -6.14
C LEU A 78 14.85 15.00 -5.44
N ASN A 79 14.91 14.29 -4.32
CA ASN A 79 16.09 14.21 -3.46
C ASN A 79 17.05 13.11 -3.92
N ARG A 80 16.51 11.97 -4.36
CA ARG A 80 17.28 10.78 -4.69
C ARG A 80 16.56 9.91 -5.71
N MET A 81 17.34 9.28 -6.59
CA MET A 81 16.90 8.14 -7.40
C MET A 81 17.72 6.91 -7.00
N ALA A 82 17.09 5.74 -6.98
CA ALA A 82 17.81 4.50 -6.73
C ALA A 82 17.19 3.31 -7.47
N PHE A 83 17.98 2.28 -7.71
CA PHE A 83 17.55 1.02 -8.28
C PHE A 83 17.68 -0.09 -7.24
N SER A 84 16.56 -0.73 -6.92
CA SER A 84 16.52 -1.91 -6.06
C SER A 84 16.79 -3.15 -6.90
N LYS A 85 17.94 -3.80 -6.68
CA LYS A 85 18.35 -5.00 -7.42
C LYS A 85 17.42 -6.18 -7.17
N GLU A 86 16.95 -6.33 -5.94
CA GLU A 86 16.07 -7.42 -5.53
C GLU A 86 14.67 -7.24 -6.13
N ALA A 87 14.08 -6.06 -5.96
CA ALA A 87 12.76 -5.75 -6.52
C ALA A 87 12.78 -5.48 -8.03
N LYS A 88 13.97 -5.33 -8.63
CA LYS A 88 14.18 -4.86 -10.02
C LYS A 88 13.34 -3.61 -10.32
N ALA A 89 13.41 -2.65 -9.40
CA ALA A 89 12.55 -1.48 -9.39
C ALA A 89 13.37 -0.19 -9.30
N LEU A 90 12.97 0.82 -10.06
CA LEU A 90 13.42 2.19 -9.85
C LEU A 90 12.60 2.85 -8.75
N LYS A 91 13.27 3.65 -7.92
CA LYS A 91 12.68 4.40 -6.81
C LYS A 91 13.06 5.87 -6.94
N PHE A 92 12.05 6.73 -6.96
CA PHE A 92 12.20 8.18 -6.96
C PHE A 92 11.73 8.73 -5.62
N TYR A 93 12.62 9.40 -4.89
CA TYR A 93 12.36 9.95 -3.57
C TYR A 93 12.13 11.45 -3.67
N TYR A 94 10.90 11.88 -3.43
CA TYR A 94 10.52 13.28 -3.34
C TYR A 94 10.37 13.65 -1.87
N THR A 95 11.17 14.59 -1.38
CA THR A 95 11.17 14.95 0.05
C THR A 95 10.84 16.43 0.22
N SER A 96 10.04 16.74 1.25
CA SER A 96 9.76 18.11 1.62
C SER A 96 10.87 18.70 2.47
N ASP A 97 11.40 19.86 2.05
CA ASP A 97 12.46 20.57 2.78
C ASP A 97 11.99 21.12 4.14
N LYS A 98 10.66 21.26 4.33
CA LYS A 98 10.07 21.85 5.55
C LYS A 98 9.72 20.79 6.58
N THR A 99 9.10 19.70 6.15
CA THR A 99 8.51 18.70 7.05
C THR A 99 9.31 17.40 7.09
N LEU A 100 10.25 17.19 6.15
CA LEU A 100 10.97 15.93 5.92
C LEU A 100 10.07 14.77 5.49
N LYS A 101 8.79 15.05 5.21
CA LYS A 101 7.87 14.09 4.60
C LYS A 101 8.36 13.67 3.23
N THR A 102 8.19 12.41 2.88
CA THR A 102 8.66 11.76 1.66
C THR A 102 7.55 11.03 0.90
N VAL A 103 7.48 11.29 -0.40
CA VAL A 103 6.77 10.47 -1.38
C VAL A 103 7.79 9.65 -2.16
N VAL A 104 7.63 8.34 -2.19
CA VAL A 104 8.50 7.41 -2.92
C VAL A 104 7.70 6.74 -4.03
N ILE A 105 8.13 6.93 -5.28
CA ILE A 105 7.51 6.32 -6.45
C ILE A 105 8.37 5.16 -6.90
N TRP A 106 7.81 3.96 -6.84
CA TRP A 106 8.45 2.73 -7.31
C TRP A 106 7.89 2.38 -8.68
N GLN A 107 8.77 1.97 -9.58
CA GLN A 107 8.43 1.55 -10.93
C GLN A 107 9.19 0.26 -11.25
N SER A 108 8.48 -0.75 -11.73
CA SER A 108 9.06 -2.02 -12.17
C SER A 108 8.25 -2.61 -13.31
N GLN A 109 8.81 -3.56 -14.05
CA GLN A 109 8.02 -4.37 -14.97
C GLN A 109 7.04 -5.24 -14.18
N ALA A 110 5.80 -5.36 -14.66
CA ALA A 110 4.79 -6.19 -14.02
C ALA A 110 5.23 -7.67 -14.02
N ALA A 111 5.27 -8.29 -12.84
CA ALA A 111 5.71 -9.68 -12.66
C ALA A 111 4.59 -10.73 -12.84
N GLY A 112 3.35 -10.29 -13.12
CA GLY A 112 2.18 -11.14 -13.27
C GLY A 112 0.88 -10.34 -13.22
N GLU A 113 -0.25 -11.05 -13.10
CA GLU A 113 -1.58 -10.45 -12.95
C GLU A 113 -1.66 -9.62 -11.66
N PHE A 114 -2.18 -8.39 -11.78
CA PHE A 114 -2.44 -7.54 -10.63
C PHE A 114 -3.52 -8.12 -9.72
N LYS A 115 -3.15 -8.42 -8.47
CA LYS A 115 -4.06 -8.93 -7.45
C LYS A 115 -3.94 -8.07 -6.18
N PRO A 116 -4.95 -7.22 -5.90
CA PRO A 116 -5.00 -6.48 -4.65
C PRO A 116 -5.08 -7.41 -3.44
N ALA A 117 -4.54 -6.98 -2.30
CA ALA A 117 -4.81 -7.61 -1.03
C ALA A 117 -6.31 -7.57 -0.73
N SER A 118 -6.85 -8.65 -0.16
CA SER A 118 -8.29 -8.77 0.13
C SER A 118 -8.84 -7.66 1.03
N THR A 119 -8.00 -7.15 1.94
CA THR A 119 -8.35 -6.08 2.87
C THR A 119 -8.13 -4.68 2.32
N ALA A 120 -7.45 -4.55 1.18
CA ALA A 120 -7.14 -3.25 0.63
C ALA A 120 -8.37 -2.58 0.03
N MET A 121 -8.36 -1.26 0.09
CA MET A 121 -9.32 -0.44 -0.62
C MET A 121 -9.01 -0.49 -2.11
N THR A 122 -10.03 -0.34 -2.94
CA THR A 122 -9.90 -0.41 -4.39
C THR A 122 -10.30 0.91 -5.03
N GLY A 123 -9.48 1.42 -5.94
CA GLY A 123 -9.80 2.56 -6.80
C GLY A 123 -9.48 2.28 -8.25
N LYS A 124 -9.41 3.34 -9.07
CA LYS A 124 -8.92 3.25 -10.44
C LYS A 124 -7.91 4.34 -10.76
N VAL A 125 -6.89 3.98 -11.52
CA VAL A 125 -5.93 4.91 -12.14
C VAL A 125 -5.94 4.63 -13.64
N ASN A 126 -6.29 5.63 -14.45
CA ASN A 126 -6.48 5.51 -15.90
C ASN A 126 -7.42 4.35 -16.29
N GLY A 127 -8.45 4.13 -15.46
CA GLY A 127 -9.41 3.03 -15.62
C GLY A 127 -8.92 1.65 -15.16
N GLN A 128 -7.63 1.50 -14.86
CA GLN A 128 -7.05 0.27 -14.29
C GLN A 128 -7.34 0.15 -12.81
N LEU A 129 -7.56 -1.07 -12.32
CA LEU A 129 -7.77 -1.33 -10.89
C LEU A 129 -6.52 -0.92 -10.09
N ALA A 130 -6.74 -0.16 -9.01
CA ALA A 130 -5.70 0.25 -8.10
C ALA A 130 -5.96 -0.30 -6.69
N GLU A 131 -4.92 -0.78 -6.03
CA GLU A 131 -4.90 -1.11 -4.61
C GLU A 131 -4.52 0.14 -3.81
N ILE A 132 -5.26 0.42 -2.75
CA ILE A 132 -5.05 1.56 -1.87
C ILE A 132 -4.94 1.05 -0.43
N GLN A 133 -3.88 1.43 0.27
CA GLN A 133 -3.73 1.17 1.70
C GLN A 133 -3.56 2.48 2.47
N VAL A 134 -4.29 2.60 3.56
CA VAL A 134 -4.27 3.74 4.49
C VAL A 134 -3.84 3.18 5.85
N LYS A 135 -2.64 3.49 6.32
CA LYS A 135 -2.10 3.03 7.61
C LYS A 135 -1.61 4.22 8.44
N GLY A 136 -2.52 4.83 9.19
CA GLY A 136 -2.21 6.04 9.94
C GLY A 136 -1.83 7.18 9.00
N GLU A 137 -0.57 7.62 9.05
CA GLU A 137 -0.03 8.67 8.17
C GLU A 137 0.68 8.10 6.93
N GLU A 138 0.86 6.77 6.84
CA GLU A 138 1.47 6.10 5.70
C GLU A 138 0.39 5.62 4.72
N ASN A 139 0.42 6.22 3.53
CA ASN A 139 -0.51 5.96 2.45
C ASN A 139 0.21 5.28 1.30
N SER A 140 -0.48 4.37 0.63
CA SER A 140 0.06 3.75 -0.59
C SER A 140 -1.00 3.54 -1.65
N ILE A 141 -0.59 3.72 -2.90
CA ILE A 141 -1.37 3.34 -4.08
C ILE A 141 -0.50 2.49 -4.99
N ARG A 142 -1.03 1.34 -5.41
CA ARG A 142 -0.38 0.43 -6.34
C ARG A 142 -1.31 0.09 -7.50
N TRP A 143 -0.82 0.11 -8.72
CA TRP A 143 -1.56 -0.30 -9.91
C TRP A 143 -0.61 -0.83 -10.99
N GLN A 144 -1.18 -1.45 -12.03
CA GLN A 144 -0.45 -1.84 -13.23
C GLN A 144 -1.01 -1.12 -14.45
N GLU A 145 -0.12 -0.65 -15.32
CA GLU A 145 -0.43 0.05 -16.57
C GLU A 145 0.68 -0.19 -17.59
N ASP A 146 0.32 -0.47 -18.84
CA ASP A 146 1.27 -0.68 -19.95
C ASP A 146 2.41 -1.67 -19.68
N GLY A 147 2.12 -2.74 -18.92
CA GLY A 147 3.11 -3.77 -18.56
C GLY A 147 4.07 -3.37 -17.44
N MET A 148 3.83 -2.22 -16.81
CA MET A 148 4.55 -1.71 -15.64
C MET A 148 3.69 -1.84 -14.38
N GLU A 149 4.34 -2.01 -13.24
CA GLU A 149 3.75 -1.85 -11.91
C GLU A 149 4.28 -0.58 -11.26
N TYR A 150 3.37 0.23 -10.77
CA TYR A 150 3.65 1.45 -10.03
C TYR A 150 3.23 1.25 -8.58
N ASN A 151 4.09 1.64 -7.64
CA ASN A 151 3.75 1.69 -6.23
C ASN A 151 4.22 3.01 -5.64
N VAL A 152 3.27 3.85 -5.24
CA VAL A 152 3.54 5.15 -4.63
C VAL A 152 3.31 5.02 -3.13
N LEU A 153 4.38 5.19 -2.36
CA LEU A 153 4.40 5.16 -0.90
C LEU A 153 4.59 6.58 -0.39
N ALA A 154 3.77 7.01 0.57
CA ALA A 154 3.73 8.39 1.00
C ALA A 154 3.47 8.51 2.51
N ASP A 155 4.21 9.37 3.19
CA ASP A 155 3.95 9.82 4.57
C ASP A 155 3.17 11.17 4.60
N VAL A 156 2.38 11.39 3.56
CA VAL A 156 1.56 12.60 3.32
C VAL A 156 0.10 12.21 3.20
N THR A 157 -0.83 13.15 3.39
CA THR A 157 -2.26 12.88 3.17
C THR A 157 -2.55 12.59 1.68
N PHE A 158 -3.70 12.00 1.37
CA PHE A 158 -4.08 11.80 -0.04
C PHE A 158 -4.31 13.10 -0.80
N GLU A 159 -4.70 14.17 -0.11
CA GLU A 159 -4.78 15.52 -0.68
C GLU A 159 -3.40 16.00 -1.15
N GLU A 160 -2.36 15.81 -0.32
CA GLU A 160 -0.97 16.13 -0.67
C GLU A 160 -0.39 15.17 -1.72
N LEU A 161 -0.85 13.92 -1.76
CA LEU A 161 -0.41 12.89 -2.71
C LEU A 161 -1.01 13.09 -4.10
N MET A 162 -2.21 13.66 -4.22
CA MET A 162 -2.95 13.73 -5.48
C MET A 162 -2.21 14.42 -6.62
N PRO A 163 -1.52 15.57 -6.40
CA PRO A 163 -0.73 16.22 -7.43
C PRO A 163 0.40 15.33 -7.98
N PHE A 164 1.02 14.49 -7.15
CA PHE A 164 2.05 13.55 -7.62
C PHE A 164 1.45 12.52 -8.58
N LEU A 165 0.30 11.96 -8.22
CA LEU A 165 -0.36 10.95 -9.03
C LEU A 165 -0.85 11.53 -10.36
N GLN A 166 -1.46 12.73 -10.34
CA GLN A 166 -1.93 13.40 -11.54
C GLN A 166 -0.79 13.69 -12.52
N GLU A 167 0.36 14.12 -12.00
CA GLU A 167 1.54 14.39 -12.83
C GLU A 167 2.21 13.11 -13.30
N LEU A 168 2.19 12.03 -12.51
CA LEU A 168 2.76 10.74 -12.91
C LEU A 168 1.92 10.03 -13.98
N THR A 169 0.59 10.12 -13.90
CA THR A 169 -0.33 9.34 -14.74
C THR A 169 -0.90 10.13 -15.91
N HIS A 170 -0.89 11.47 -15.82
CA HIS A 170 -1.51 12.40 -16.76
C HIS A 170 -2.96 12.05 -17.14
N GLY A 171 -3.69 11.40 -16.25
CA GLY A 171 -5.03 10.92 -16.55
C GLY A 171 -5.95 10.83 -15.34
N GLU A 172 -6.98 10.01 -15.45
CA GLU A 172 -8.10 9.99 -14.52
C GLU A 172 -7.79 9.12 -13.30
N ILE A 173 -7.95 9.69 -12.10
CA ILE A 173 -7.75 8.99 -10.84
C ILE A 173 -9.07 9.00 -10.08
N ASN A 174 -9.61 7.81 -9.82
CA ASN A 174 -10.87 7.60 -9.13
C ASN A 174 -10.61 6.84 -7.83
N LEU A 175 -10.53 7.56 -6.72
CA LEU A 175 -10.37 6.98 -5.39
C LEU A 175 -11.74 6.87 -4.68
N PRO A 176 -11.91 5.91 -3.76
CA PRO A 176 -13.10 5.85 -2.92
C PRO A 176 -13.24 7.12 -2.08
N ALA A 177 -14.49 7.57 -1.86
CA ALA A 177 -14.79 8.85 -1.20
C ALA A 177 -14.14 8.99 0.20
N GLY A 178 -14.06 7.90 0.97
CA GLY A 178 -13.43 7.90 2.30
C GLY A 178 -11.92 8.20 2.31
N VAL A 179 -11.25 8.16 1.14
CA VAL A 179 -9.82 8.48 0.99
C VAL A 179 -9.60 9.94 0.64
N ALA A 180 -10.53 10.55 -0.10
CA ALA A 180 -10.44 11.96 -0.49
C ALA A 180 -10.80 12.93 0.64
N GLU A 181 -11.56 12.48 1.65
CA GLU A 181 -12.07 13.31 2.74
C GLU A 181 -11.49 12.88 4.11
N SER A 182 -10.18 12.88 4.27
CA SER A 182 -9.56 12.71 5.60
C SER A 182 -9.32 14.07 6.27
N SER A 183 -10.38 14.73 6.74
CA SER A 183 -10.24 15.75 7.79
C SER A 183 -11.39 15.84 8.79
N ASP A 184 -12.59 15.33 8.50
CA ASP A 184 -13.67 15.31 9.50
C ASP A 184 -14.47 14.02 9.40
N GLY A 185 -14.29 13.14 10.40
CA GLY A 185 -14.92 11.81 10.48
C GLY A 185 -16.45 11.86 10.58
N GLN A 186 -17.11 12.05 9.43
CA GLN A 186 -18.56 11.92 9.29
C GLN A 186 -18.90 10.74 8.39
N SER A 187 -19.52 9.75 9.04
CA SER A 187 -20.10 8.53 8.48
C SER A 187 -20.85 8.79 7.17
N ALA A 188 -20.40 8.18 6.08
CA ALA A 188 -21.18 8.08 4.84
C ALA A 188 -22.27 7.00 4.98
N SER A 189 -23.17 7.17 5.96
CA SER A 189 -24.45 6.47 5.94
C SER A 189 -25.41 7.31 5.09
N ASP A 190 -25.76 6.78 3.92
CA ASP A 190 -26.93 7.14 3.10
C ASP A 190 -26.93 8.41 2.21
N LYS A 191 -25.87 9.22 2.05
CA LYS A 191 -25.99 10.42 1.18
C LYS A 191 -24.91 10.79 0.16
N ASN A 192 -23.75 10.17 0.11
CA ASN A 192 -22.76 10.44 -0.95
C ASN A 192 -22.39 9.15 -1.66
N LYS A 193 -23.24 8.71 -2.60
CA LYS A 193 -22.83 7.70 -3.58
C LYS A 193 -21.75 8.36 -4.45
N PRO A 194 -20.50 7.86 -4.46
CA PRO A 194 -19.50 8.38 -5.39
C PRO A 194 -20.04 8.21 -6.82
N GLU A 195 -19.98 9.26 -7.64
CA GLU A 195 -20.29 9.12 -9.06
C GLU A 195 -19.39 8.02 -9.65
N GLY A 196 -19.99 7.00 -10.27
CA GLY A 196 -19.28 5.82 -10.78
C GLY A 196 -19.26 4.59 -9.87
N SER A 197 -19.81 4.64 -8.65
CA SER A 197 -19.93 3.48 -7.75
C SER A 197 -20.96 2.44 -8.27
N SER A 198 -20.54 1.17 -8.41
CA SER A 198 -21.45 0.07 -8.78
C SER A 198 -22.29 -0.46 -7.61
N TRP A 199 -22.19 0.17 -6.43
CA TRP A 199 -23.04 -0.13 -5.29
C TRP A 199 -24.52 -0.09 -5.66
N ARG A 200 -25.15 -1.23 -5.44
CA ARG A 200 -26.57 -1.50 -5.63
C ARG A 200 -27.10 -2.20 -4.38
N GLU A 201 -28.41 -2.11 -4.17
CA GLU A 201 -29.01 -2.87 -3.07
C GLU A 201 -28.92 -4.38 -3.36
N PRO A 202 -28.61 -5.20 -2.34
CA PRO A 202 -28.61 -6.64 -2.48
C PRO A 202 -30.02 -7.19 -2.76
N GLU A 203 -30.11 -8.26 -3.55
CA GLU A 203 -31.37 -8.99 -3.79
C GLU A 203 -31.96 -9.52 -2.47
N ILE A 204 -31.10 -10.07 -1.60
CA ILE A 204 -31.48 -10.57 -0.29
C ILE A 204 -30.72 -9.82 0.79
N LYS A 205 -31.45 -9.07 1.62
CA LYS A 205 -30.90 -8.42 2.81
C LYS A 205 -30.74 -9.42 3.95
N VAL A 206 -29.56 -9.45 4.56
CA VAL A 206 -29.26 -10.26 5.74
C VAL A 206 -29.53 -9.40 6.97
N LYS A 207 -30.33 -9.93 7.91
CA LYS A 207 -30.62 -9.23 9.16
C LYS A 207 -29.40 -9.30 10.07
N VAL A 208 -28.86 -8.14 10.42
CA VAL A 208 -27.76 -8.01 11.37
C VAL A 208 -28.29 -7.73 12.78
N ASP A 209 -27.71 -8.39 13.78
CA ASP A 209 -27.85 -8.03 15.19
C ASP A 209 -26.64 -7.18 15.64
N LEU A 210 -26.84 -5.86 15.74
CA LEU A 210 -25.79 -4.92 16.14
C LEU A 210 -25.24 -5.18 17.54
N ALA A 211 -26.01 -5.78 18.45
CA ALA A 211 -25.49 -6.13 19.78
C ALA A 211 -24.53 -7.33 19.68
N ALA A 212 -24.84 -8.30 18.83
CA ALA A 212 -23.95 -9.42 18.55
C ALA A 212 -22.66 -8.96 17.84
N GLU A 213 -22.74 -8.10 16.83
CA GLU A 213 -21.55 -7.58 16.13
C GLU A 213 -20.64 -6.78 17.06
N LYS A 214 -21.19 -6.00 18.01
CA LYS A 214 -20.38 -5.31 19.03
C LYS A 214 -19.62 -6.27 19.94
N ASN A 215 -20.24 -7.38 20.33
CA ASN A 215 -19.58 -8.41 21.14
C ASN A 215 -18.51 -9.14 20.31
N GLU A 216 -18.78 -9.40 19.03
CA GLU A 216 -17.80 -9.99 18.14
C GLU A 216 -16.60 -9.08 17.94
N GLN A 217 -16.80 -7.78 17.72
CA GLN A 217 -15.71 -6.82 17.61
C GLN A 217 -14.81 -6.88 18.84
N GLN A 218 -15.38 -6.89 20.05
CA GLN A 218 -14.60 -7.03 21.29
C GLN A 218 -13.86 -8.37 21.37
N SER A 219 -14.45 -9.45 20.86
CA SER A 219 -13.81 -10.75 20.78
C SER A 219 -12.60 -10.72 19.84
N VAL A 220 -12.74 -10.07 18.68
CA VAL A 220 -11.66 -9.88 17.70
C VAL A 220 -10.55 -9.00 18.25
N ASP A 221 -10.88 -7.92 18.97
CA ASP A 221 -9.90 -7.08 19.65
C ASP A 221 -9.09 -7.87 20.70
N ALA A 222 -9.71 -8.88 21.32
CA ALA A 222 -9.04 -9.79 22.25
C ALA A 222 -8.23 -10.91 21.55
N GLY A 223 -8.15 -10.89 20.21
CA GLY A 223 -7.39 -11.85 19.40
C GLY A 223 -8.15 -13.11 19.00
N HIS A 224 -9.46 -13.16 19.19
CA HIS A 224 -10.29 -14.27 18.73
C HIS A 224 -10.78 -14.03 17.30
N SER A 225 -11.05 -15.09 16.52
CA SER A 225 -11.64 -14.97 15.17
C SER A 225 -11.04 -13.88 14.25
N PRO A 226 -9.71 -13.72 14.16
CA PRO A 226 -9.09 -12.60 13.42
C PRO A 226 -9.44 -12.59 11.93
N TRP A 227 -9.91 -13.74 11.40
CA TRP A 227 -10.43 -13.87 10.04
C TRP A 227 -11.61 -12.93 9.74
N LYS A 228 -12.33 -12.41 10.75
CA LYS A 228 -13.41 -11.43 10.53
C LYS A 228 -12.93 -10.06 10.06
N LEU A 229 -11.63 -9.80 10.09
CA LEU A 229 -11.01 -8.59 9.51
C LEU A 229 -10.78 -8.71 8.00
N ASP A 230 -10.89 -9.92 7.44
CA ASP A 230 -10.72 -10.18 6.01
C ASP A 230 -12.08 -10.36 5.32
N PRO A 231 -12.49 -9.43 4.42
CA PRO A 231 -13.79 -9.50 3.77
C PRO A 231 -13.93 -10.73 2.85
N VAL A 232 -12.82 -11.25 2.31
CA VAL A 232 -12.85 -12.47 1.49
C VAL A 232 -13.13 -13.68 2.37
N PHE A 233 -12.47 -13.78 3.53
CA PHE A 233 -12.70 -14.88 4.46
C PHE A 233 -14.14 -14.85 5.00
N VAL A 234 -14.65 -13.67 5.37
CA VAL A 234 -16.04 -13.51 5.80
C VAL A 234 -17.02 -13.96 4.71
N SER A 235 -16.75 -13.58 3.46
CA SER A 235 -17.54 -14.02 2.31
C SER A 235 -17.48 -15.54 2.11
N GLN A 236 -16.30 -16.14 2.27
CA GLN A 236 -16.10 -17.58 2.15
C GLN A 236 -16.93 -18.37 3.16
N VAL A 237 -16.88 -17.95 4.43
CA VAL A 237 -17.65 -18.59 5.51
C VAL A 237 -19.14 -18.46 5.24
N PHE A 238 -19.60 -17.26 4.89
CA PHE A 238 -21.02 -17.03 4.59
C PHE A 238 -21.51 -17.88 3.40
N ALA A 239 -20.82 -17.84 2.26
CA ALA A 239 -21.19 -18.60 1.08
C ALA A 239 -21.19 -20.12 1.34
N SER A 240 -20.21 -20.60 2.11
CA SER A 240 -20.11 -22.00 2.50
C SER A 240 -21.25 -22.44 3.42
N LEU A 241 -21.69 -21.58 4.35
CA LEU A 241 -22.82 -21.85 5.23
C LEU A 241 -24.16 -21.85 4.49
N LEU A 242 -24.30 -21.11 3.39
CA LEU A 242 -25.50 -21.23 2.54
C LEU A 242 -25.64 -22.65 1.96
N LEU A 243 -24.54 -23.30 1.61
CA LEU A 243 -24.52 -24.68 1.10
C LEU A 243 -24.65 -25.72 2.22
N SER A 244 -24.08 -25.43 3.38
CA SER A 244 -24.04 -26.34 4.54
C SER A 244 -24.64 -25.65 5.77
N PRO A 245 -25.98 -25.50 5.84
CA PRO A 245 -26.65 -24.74 6.90
C PRO A 245 -26.48 -25.35 8.29
N GLU A 246 -26.24 -26.66 8.36
CA GLU A 246 -25.97 -27.38 9.62
C GLU A 246 -24.52 -27.19 10.13
N GLY A 247 -23.69 -26.44 9.39
CA GLY A 247 -22.29 -26.19 9.69
C GLY A 247 -21.33 -26.84 8.67
N ILE A 248 -20.09 -26.36 8.67
CA ILE A 248 -19.03 -26.80 7.76
C ILE A 248 -18.10 -27.76 8.52
N VAL A 249 -17.83 -28.93 7.92
CA VAL A 249 -16.91 -29.93 8.48
C VAL A 249 -15.85 -30.27 7.44
N GLY A 250 -14.57 -30.11 7.81
CA GLY A 250 -13.45 -30.28 6.88
C GLY A 250 -13.19 -29.02 6.07
N ASP A 251 -12.97 -29.18 4.76
CA ASP A 251 -12.67 -28.08 3.84
C ASP A 251 -13.91 -27.23 3.54
N TYR A 252 -13.70 -25.93 3.28
CA TYR A 252 -14.77 -25.03 2.86
C TYR A 252 -15.29 -25.42 1.46
N PRO A 253 -16.60 -25.62 1.27
CA PRO A 253 -17.21 -25.86 -0.04
C PRO A 253 -16.90 -24.79 -1.08
N ILE A 254 -16.73 -23.54 -0.63
CA ILE A 254 -16.28 -22.44 -1.48
C ILE A 254 -14.80 -22.16 -1.13
N PRO A 255 -13.87 -22.32 -2.08
CA PRO A 255 -12.46 -22.02 -1.84
C PRO A 255 -12.24 -20.50 -1.78
N TYR A 256 -11.29 -20.08 -0.94
CA TYR A 256 -10.93 -18.68 -0.75
C TYR A 256 -10.55 -18.00 -2.09
N ASP A 257 -9.74 -18.68 -2.90
CA ASP A 257 -9.24 -18.17 -4.18
C ASP A 257 -10.32 -18.02 -5.26
N ALA A 258 -11.52 -18.58 -5.06
CA ALA A 258 -12.65 -18.34 -5.96
C ALA A 258 -13.33 -16.99 -5.70
N ILE A 259 -12.97 -16.27 -4.65
CA ILE A 259 -13.64 -15.04 -4.24
C ILE A 259 -12.74 -13.85 -4.57
N THR A 260 -13.32 -12.81 -5.17
CA THR A 260 -12.61 -11.60 -5.55
C THR A 260 -13.36 -10.38 -5.02
N ILE A 261 -12.65 -9.48 -4.34
CA ILE A 261 -13.20 -8.16 -3.98
C ILE A 261 -13.22 -7.31 -5.24
N ILE A 262 -14.41 -6.89 -5.66
CA ILE A 262 -14.59 -6.06 -6.86
C ILE A 262 -14.76 -4.58 -6.53
N GLU A 263 -15.19 -4.27 -5.31
CA GLU A 263 -15.22 -2.93 -4.74
C GLU A 263 -14.95 -3.01 -3.24
N ASN A 264 -14.12 -2.10 -2.72
CA ASN A 264 -13.88 -1.88 -1.29
C ASN A 264 -13.53 -0.41 -1.05
N ASP A 265 -14.37 0.31 -0.32
CA ASP A 265 -14.16 1.72 0.05
C ASP A 265 -13.64 1.91 1.49
N GLY A 266 -13.27 0.82 2.15
CA GLY A 266 -12.76 0.79 3.52
C GLY A 266 -13.86 0.65 4.59
N THR A 267 -15.12 0.93 4.24
CA THR A 267 -16.31 0.78 5.09
C THR A 267 -17.25 -0.28 4.54
N ASN A 268 -17.41 -0.29 3.21
CA ASN A 268 -18.26 -1.18 2.45
C ASN A 268 -17.43 -1.95 1.43
N ALA A 269 -17.78 -3.22 1.21
CA ALA A 269 -17.16 -4.06 0.20
C ALA A 269 -18.16 -4.95 -0.55
N ILE A 270 -17.84 -5.28 -1.80
CA ILE A 270 -18.57 -6.24 -2.62
C ILE A 270 -17.61 -7.35 -3.02
N ALA A 271 -17.91 -8.57 -2.58
CA ALA A 271 -17.20 -9.77 -2.97
C ALA A 271 -17.96 -10.50 -4.07
N LYS A 272 -17.29 -10.84 -5.16
CA LYS A 272 -17.80 -11.70 -6.23
C LYS A 272 -17.30 -13.13 -6.01
N ILE A 273 -18.21 -14.09 -6.10
CA ILE A 273 -17.87 -15.52 -6.04
C ILE A 273 -17.79 -16.08 -7.45
N ASN A 274 -16.62 -16.57 -7.83
CA ASN A 274 -16.34 -17.21 -9.11
C ASN A 274 -16.33 -18.75 -8.94
N SER A 275 -17.45 -19.30 -8.47
CA SER A 275 -17.61 -20.74 -8.28
C SER A 275 -19.02 -21.17 -8.67
N ASP A 276 -19.12 -22.15 -9.57
CA ASP A 276 -20.40 -22.70 -10.05
C ASP A 276 -21.19 -23.41 -8.94
N ASN A 277 -20.51 -23.79 -7.86
CA ASN A 277 -21.13 -24.46 -6.71
C ASN A 277 -21.79 -23.46 -5.73
N SER A 278 -21.65 -22.16 -5.94
CA SER A 278 -22.12 -21.15 -4.98
C SER A 278 -23.62 -20.86 -5.14
N ILE A 279 -24.31 -20.64 -4.00
CA ILE A 279 -25.68 -20.10 -3.98
C ILE A 279 -25.68 -18.59 -4.18
N ALA A 280 -24.60 -17.91 -3.79
CA ALA A 280 -24.45 -16.47 -3.91
C ALA A 280 -23.45 -16.12 -5.03
N ARG A 281 -23.76 -15.08 -5.82
CA ARG A 281 -22.86 -14.51 -6.83
C ARG A 281 -22.10 -13.30 -6.29
N TYR A 282 -22.80 -12.46 -5.55
CA TYR A 282 -22.25 -11.26 -4.91
C TYR A 282 -22.60 -11.26 -3.43
N ILE A 283 -21.65 -10.92 -2.58
CA ILE A 283 -21.84 -10.71 -1.14
C ILE A 283 -21.51 -9.26 -0.84
N TYR A 284 -22.40 -8.59 -0.11
CA TYR A 284 -22.25 -7.21 0.31
C TYR A 284 -21.85 -7.21 1.78
N LEU A 285 -20.76 -6.52 2.09
CA LEU A 285 -20.17 -6.43 3.41
C LEU A 285 -20.09 -4.97 3.86
N GLU A 286 -20.25 -4.77 5.16
CA GLU A 286 -20.12 -3.47 5.82
C GLU A 286 -19.41 -3.63 7.15
N ARG A 287 -18.58 -2.66 7.53
CA ARG A 287 -18.00 -2.57 8.87
C ARG A 287 -18.93 -1.84 9.83
N LEU A 288 -19.82 -2.55 10.51
CA LEU A 288 -20.95 -1.90 11.21
C LEU A 288 -20.60 -1.25 12.55
N VAL A 289 -19.52 -1.68 13.21
CA VAL A 289 -19.16 -1.24 14.57
C VAL A 289 -18.06 -0.17 14.55
N ARG A 290 -17.03 -0.34 13.71
CA ARG A 290 -15.94 0.62 13.50
C ARG A 290 -15.65 0.72 12.02
N GLN A 291 -15.52 1.93 11.49
CA GLN A 291 -15.33 2.19 10.06
C GLN A 291 -13.85 2.31 9.65
N ASP A 292 -12.93 1.89 10.52
CA ASP A 292 -11.48 1.90 10.29
C ASP A 292 -10.93 0.50 10.01
N GLU A 293 -9.63 0.38 9.73
CA GLU A 293 -8.97 -0.89 9.41
C GLU A 293 -9.09 -1.98 10.49
N THR A 294 -9.47 -1.62 11.72
CA THR A 294 -9.68 -2.57 12.83
C THR A 294 -11.11 -3.08 12.93
N GLY A 295 -12.02 -2.54 12.13
CA GLY A 295 -13.43 -2.96 12.08
C GLY A 295 -13.61 -4.34 11.45
N ILE A 296 -14.42 -5.18 12.11
CA ILE A 296 -14.85 -6.46 11.53
C ILE A 296 -15.80 -6.24 10.36
N TRP A 297 -15.75 -7.13 9.38
CA TRP A 297 -16.69 -7.16 8.27
C TRP A 297 -17.92 -7.99 8.62
N SER A 298 -19.10 -7.43 8.35
CA SER A 298 -20.39 -8.11 8.54
C SER A 298 -21.12 -8.21 7.21
N VAL A 299 -21.71 -9.37 6.92
CA VAL A 299 -22.52 -9.56 5.70
C VAL A 299 -23.88 -8.90 5.87
N VAL A 300 -24.19 -7.93 5.01
CA VAL A 300 -25.46 -7.17 5.02
C VAL A 300 -26.42 -7.61 3.92
N GLY A 301 -25.95 -8.36 2.93
CA GLY A 301 -26.79 -8.95 1.90
C GLY A 301 -26.02 -9.74 0.86
N TYR A 302 -26.75 -10.38 -0.06
CA TYR A 302 -26.17 -11.09 -1.19
C TYR A 302 -27.14 -11.14 -2.39
N ASP A 303 -26.58 -11.37 -3.57
CA ASP A 303 -27.32 -11.70 -4.80
C ASP A 303 -27.14 -13.18 -5.10
N LYS A 304 -28.18 -13.84 -5.60
CA LYS A 304 -28.09 -15.27 -5.93
C LYS A 304 -27.21 -15.51 -7.14
N ALA A 305 -26.60 -16.70 -7.18
CA ALA A 305 -26.11 -17.28 -8.42
C ALA A 305 -27.29 -17.57 -9.35
N GLU A 306 -27.08 -17.34 -10.66
CA GLU A 306 -28.05 -17.69 -11.70
C GLU A 306 -28.13 -19.20 -11.92
#